data_AF-A0A5E7YD99-F1
#
_entry.id   AF-A0A5E7YD99-F1
#
_cell.length_a   1.000
_cell.length_b   1.000
_cell.length_c   1.000
_cell.angle_alpha   90.00
_cell.angle_beta   90.00
_cell.angle_gamma   90.00
#
_symmetry.space_group_name_H-M   'P 1'
#
loop_
_entity.id
_entity.type
_entity.pdbx_description
1 polymer ?
#
loop_
_entity_poly.entity_id
_entity_poly.type
_entity_poly.pdbx_seq_one_letter_code
_entity_poly.pdbx_strand_id
1 'polypeptide(L)'
;MTLEPLLTASPAIQFHVATVVPAALIGGIMLLMRKGTSLHRMAGRLWIALMVLTALSSFFIHEIKLVGGFSPIHILSVVVLVSAAEVIRSARRRDFVRHQRVVKSLYFGAIGIAGLFTLLPGRIMHEVVFAPGRADGAPVWVWPLLVALVALGISRMRDREMPVWRLLLLPAFLVSVSVLTVFFGGLNAVALLALTAGMVLGAMAGWWTMRDVEVHRLADNRVRVSGEFVSLMAILVIFASRFAAGMLEATGSSLQELPGVAELFVLIPVLFAALMAARALAQAGFNPLRFKVRQLTSETQC
;
A
#
# COMPACT_ATOMS: atom_id res chain seq x y z
N MET A 1 16.23 -10.95 -15.64
CA MET A 1 16.51 -9.55 -15.98
C MET A 1 17.09 -9.49 -17.38
N THR A 2 16.55 -8.64 -18.25
CA THR A 2 17.07 -8.40 -19.61
C THR A 2 17.33 -6.90 -19.77
N LEU A 3 18.44 -6.48 -20.37
CA LEU A 3 18.71 -5.05 -20.60
C LEU A 3 18.18 -4.54 -21.94
N GLU A 4 17.70 -5.44 -22.79
CA GLU A 4 17.22 -5.15 -24.15
C GLU A 4 16.13 -4.05 -24.20
N PRO A 5 15.10 -4.04 -23.32
CA PRO A 5 14.11 -2.96 -23.33
C PRO A 5 14.72 -1.58 -23.05
N LEU A 6 15.78 -1.53 -22.23
CA LEU A 6 16.46 -0.27 -21.91
C LEU A 6 17.40 0.18 -23.04
N LEU A 7 18.10 -0.76 -23.67
CA LEU A 7 19.05 -0.46 -24.75
C LEU A 7 18.36 -0.01 -26.05
N THR A 8 17.11 -0.42 -26.25
CA THR A 8 16.29 -0.02 -27.40
C THR A 8 15.40 1.21 -27.12
N ALA A 9 15.31 1.66 -25.87
CA ALA A 9 14.57 2.85 -25.48
C ALA A 9 15.18 4.14 -26.06
N SER A 10 14.40 5.23 -26.07
CA SER A 10 14.88 6.53 -26.55
C SER A 10 16.13 7.00 -25.79
N PRO A 11 17.02 7.80 -26.43
CA PRO A 11 18.21 8.32 -25.76
C PRO A 11 17.91 9.12 -24.48
N ALA A 12 16.75 9.81 -24.44
CA ALA A 12 16.29 10.53 -23.25
C ALA A 12 16.03 9.59 -22.07
N ILE A 13 15.41 8.44 -22.31
CA ILE A 13 15.15 7.42 -21.27
C ILE A 13 16.46 6.81 -20.79
N GLN A 14 17.36 6.44 -21.71
CA GLN A 14 18.67 5.90 -21.36
C GLN A 14 19.47 6.86 -20.49
N PHE A 15 19.52 8.15 -20.86
CA PHE A 15 20.19 9.18 -20.09
C PHE A 15 19.54 9.41 -18.72
N HIS A 16 18.21 9.41 -18.65
CA HIS A 16 17.48 9.52 -17.39
C HIS A 16 17.83 8.37 -16.44
N VAL A 17 17.81 7.13 -16.94
CA VAL A 17 18.18 5.95 -16.14
C VAL A 17 19.66 6.00 -15.71
N ALA A 18 20.55 6.37 -16.62
CA ALA A 18 21.99 6.50 -16.36
C ALA A 18 22.32 7.57 -15.29
N THR A 19 21.43 8.53 -15.06
CA THR A 19 21.61 9.55 -14.02
C THR A 19 20.90 9.18 -12.72
N VAL A 20 19.67 8.65 -12.78
CA VAL A 20 18.87 8.35 -11.59
C VAL A 20 19.36 7.13 -10.82
N VAL A 21 19.89 6.10 -11.51
CA VAL A 21 20.38 4.88 -10.85
C VAL A 21 21.59 5.20 -9.96
N PRO A 22 22.65 5.88 -10.46
CA PRO A 22 23.72 6.36 -9.59
C PRO A 22 23.22 7.32 -8.50
N ALA A 23 22.25 8.19 -8.79
CA ALA A 23 21.67 9.08 -7.78
C ALA A 23 20.99 8.30 -6.63
N ALA A 24 20.28 7.22 -6.94
CA ALA A 24 19.67 6.35 -5.93
C ALA A 24 20.73 5.72 -5.04
N LEU A 25 21.79 5.14 -5.62
CA LEU A 25 22.87 4.50 -4.86
C LEU A 25 23.64 5.50 -3.99
N ILE A 26 24.08 6.62 -4.59
CA ILE A 26 24.83 7.66 -3.88
C ILE A 26 23.96 8.29 -2.79
N GLY A 27 22.68 8.55 -3.06
CA GLY A 27 21.75 9.10 -2.08
C GLY A 27 21.57 8.16 -0.88
N GLY A 28 21.42 6.86 -1.11
CA GLY A 28 21.29 5.86 -0.05
C GLY A 28 22.51 5.81 0.85
N ILE A 29 23.71 5.74 0.24
CA ILE A 29 24.98 5.79 0.97
C ILE A 29 25.12 7.11 1.73
N MET A 30 24.84 8.24 1.08
CA MET A 30 24.93 9.58 1.65
C MET A 30 24.07 9.75 2.91
N LEU A 31 22.86 9.17 2.94
CA LEU A 31 21.96 9.23 4.09
C LEU A 31 22.52 8.50 5.31
N LEU A 32 23.27 7.41 5.10
CA LEU A 32 23.89 6.61 6.16
C LEU A 32 25.18 7.25 6.69
N MET A 33 25.89 8.00 5.86
CA MET A 33 27.16 8.63 6.22
C MET A 33 27.06 9.60 7.42
N ARG A 34 28.21 9.82 8.08
CA ARG A 34 28.35 10.87 9.09
C ARG A 34 28.19 12.25 8.44
N LYS A 35 27.19 12.99 8.92
CA LYS A 35 26.77 14.29 8.39
C LYS A 35 27.84 15.34 8.67
N GLY A 36 28.03 16.28 7.75
CA GLY A 36 29.01 17.38 7.89
C GLY A 36 30.45 17.06 7.48
N THR A 37 30.78 15.80 7.18
CA THR A 37 32.11 15.41 6.66
C THR A 37 32.38 15.98 5.25
N SER A 38 33.65 16.06 4.84
CA SER A 38 34.01 16.41 3.45
C SER A 38 33.39 15.44 2.45
N LEU A 39 33.42 14.14 2.78
CA LEU A 39 32.83 13.07 1.98
C LEU A 39 31.31 13.25 1.82
N HIS A 40 30.58 13.55 2.90
CA HIS A 40 29.14 13.83 2.83
C HIS A 40 28.84 15.05 1.95
N ARG A 41 29.65 16.11 2.05
CA ARG A 41 29.49 17.31 1.21
C ARG A 41 29.74 17.03 -0.27
N MET A 42 30.76 16.24 -0.60
CA MET A 42 31.05 15.84 -1.98
C MET A 42 29.95 14.95 -2.55
N ALA A 43 29.56 13.92 -1.81
CA ALA A 43 28.45 13.03 -2.18
C ALA A 43 27.15 13.81 -2.41
N GLY A 44 26.83 14.78 -1.52
CA GLY A 44 25.64 15.62 -1.68
C GLY A 44 25.65 16.53 -2.90
N ARG A 45 26.82 17.06 -3.29
CA ARG A 45 26.95 17.84 -4.54
C ARG A 45 26.74 16.99 -5.77
N LEU A 46 27.39 15.83 -5.81
CA LEU A 46 27.26 14.87 -6.92
C LEU A 46 25.81 14.37 -7.02
N TRP A 47 25.21 14.02 -5.89
CA TRP A 47 23.81 13.58 -5.81
C TRP A 47 22.84 14.64 -6.34
N ILE A 48 22.97 15.91 -5.91
CA ILE A 48 22.13 16.99 -6.43
C ILE A 48 22.35 17.24 -7.93
N ALA A 49 23.59 17.18 -8.42
CA ALA A 49 23.87 17.32 -9.84
C ALA A 49 23.16 16.24 -10.66
N LEU A 50 23.23 14.97 -10.21
CA LEU A 50 22.52 13.87 -10.85
C LEU A 50 21.00 14.06 -10.80
N MET A 51 20.44 14.44 -9.64
CA MET A 51 19.00 14.71 -9.52
C MET A 51 18.51 15.80 -10.48
N VAL A 52 19.30 16.87 -10.69
CA VAL A 52 18.99 17.92 -11.66
C VAL A 52 19.04 17.40 -13.09
N LEU A 53 20.07 16.62 -13.46
CA LEU A 53 20.17 16.01 -14.79
C LEU A 53 19.02 15.03 -15.07
N THR A 54 18.65 14.22 -14.07
CA THR A 54 17.49 13.33 -14.12
C THR A 54 16.19 14.12 -14.32
N ALA A 55 15.98 15.20 -13.57
CA ALA A 55 14.78 16.02 -13.70
C ALA A 55 14.72 16.73 -15.06
N LEU A 56 15.83 17.28 -15.56
CA LEU A 56 15.87 17.94 -16.87
C LEU A 56 15.61 16.96 -18.02
N SER A 57 16.24 15.78 -17.98
CA SER A 57 16.03 14.75 -19.02
C SER A 57 14.60 14.24 -19.07
N SER A 58 13.90 14.20 -17.93
CA SER A 58 12.50 13.74 -17.88
C SER A 58 11.51 14.63 -18.66
N PHE A 59 11.83 15.90 -18.91
CA PHE A 59 11.02 16.77 -19.78
C PHE A 59 11.04 16.32 -21.25
N PHE A 60 11.99 15.47 -21.63
CA PHE A 60 12.08 14.91 -22.98
C PHE A 60 11.41 13.53 -23.08
N ILE A 61 10.88 12.98 -21.97
CA ILE A 61 10.23 11.66 -21.91
C ILE A 61 8.70 11.82 -22.00
N HIS A 62 8.13 11.42 -23.14
CA HIS A 62 6.72 11.66 -23.49
C HIS A 62 5.89 10.37 -23.64
N GLU A 63 5.91 9.48 -22.65
CA GLU A 63 5.16 8.21 -22.74
C GLU A 63 3.68 8.29 -22.34
N ILE A 64 3.32 9.14 -21.36
CA ILE A 64 1.93 9.23 -20.87
C ILE A 64 1.36 10.60 -21.23
N LYS A 65 0.62 10.67 -22.34
CA LYS A 65 -0.04 11.90 -22.80
C LYS A 65 -1.44 12.05 -22.18
N LEU A 66 -1.52 12.28 -20.87
CA LEU A 66 -2.80 12.38 -20.16
C LEU A 66 -3.53 13.72 -20.43
N VAL A 67 -2.82 14.84 -20.48
CA VAL A 67 -3.38 16.16 -20.82
C VAL A 67 -2.39 16.94 -21.69
N GLY A 68 -2.74 17.24 -22.94
CA GLY A 68 -1.96 18.13 -23.81
C GLY A 68 -0.50 17.72 -24.09
N GLY A 69 -0.13 16.45 -23.88
CA GLY A 69 1.25 15.96 -24.03
C GLY A 69 2.06 15.88 -22.73
N PHE A 70 1.53 16.38 -21.60
CA PHE A 70 2.21 16.35 -20.30
C PHE A 70 1.79 15.12 -19.46
N SER A 71 2.80 14.36 -19.04
CA SER A 71 2.70 13.28 -18.04
C SER A 71 2.80 13.83 -16.61
N PRO A 72 2.17 13.22 -15.58
CA PRO A 72 2.39 13.53 -14.16
C PRO A 72 3.88 13.62 -13.75
N ILE A 73 4.74 12.94 -14.50
CA ILE A 73 6.20 12.97 -14.33
C ILE A 73 6.75 14.41 -14.45
N HIS A 74 6.20 15.26 -15.31
CA HIS A 74 6.67 16.65 -15.49
C HIS A 74 6.46 17.51 -14.24
N ILE A 75 5.33 17.31 -13.56
CA ILE A 75 5.06 17.99 -12.28
C ILE A 75 6.12 17.58 -11.26
N LEU A 76 6.42 16.27 -11.21
CA LEU A 76 7.48 15.77 -10.34
C LEU A 76 8.84 16.37 -10.70
N SER A 77 9.17 16.54 -11.98
CA SER A 77 10.43 17.17 -12.43
C SER A 77 10.56 18.61 -11.94
N VAL A 78 9.49 19.40 -12.07
CA VAL A 78 9.44 20.78 -11.53
C VAL A 78 9.65 20.77 -10.02
N VAL A 79 8.95 19.88 -9.30
CA VAL A 79 9.11 19.72 -7.85
C VAL A 79 10.55 19.37 -7.48
N VAL A 80 11.20 18.48 -8.23
CA VAL A 80 12.60 18.09 -8.01
C VAL A 80 13.54 19.28 -8.21
N LEU A 81 13.36 20.07 -9.29
CA LEU A 81 14.19 21.25 -9.56
C LEU A 81 14.06 22.32 -8.47
N VAL A 82 12.82 22.64 -8.06
CA VAL A 82 12.56 23.60 -6.97
C VAL A 82 13.16 23.09 -5.65
N SER A 83 13.01 21.80 -5.36
CA SER A 83 13.57 21.17 -4.16
C SER A 83 15.09 21.15 -4.19
N ALA A 84 15.73 20.93 -5.34
CA ALA A 84 17.18 20.99 -5.47
C ALA A 84 17.72 22.39 -5.15
N ALA A 85 17.05 23.45 -5.64
CA ALA A 85 17.38 24.82 -5.27
C ALA A 85 17.22 25.05 -3.76
N GLU A 86 16.20 24.45 -3.14
CA GLU A 86 15.98 24.52 -1.69
C GLU A 86 17.05 23.75 -0.88
N VAL A 87 17.53 22.60 -1.36
CA VAL A 87 18.65 21.87 -0.73
C VAL A 87 19.90 22.75 -0.66
N ILE A 88 20.21 23.46 -1.74
CA ILE A 88 21.35 24.37 -1.81
C ILE A 88 21.13 25.59 -0.92
N ARG A 89 19.94 26.20 -0.97
CA ARG A 89 19.60 27.40 -0.17
C ARG A 89 19.66 27.13 1.32
N SER A 90 19.03 26.04 1.78
CA SER A 90 19.01 25.65 3.19
C SER A 90 20.40 25.27 3.71
N ALA A 91 21.24 24.61 2.89
CA ALA A 91 22.65 24.36 3.23
C ALA A 91 23.46 25.65 3.39
N ARG A 92 23.30 26.63 2.49
CA ARG A 92 24.00 27.93 2.57
C ARG A 92 23.57 28.76 3.79
N ARG A 93 22.28 28.69 4.15
CA ARG A 93 21.73 29.36 5.34
C ARG A 93 22.02 28.64 6.65
N ARG A 94 22.68 27.47 6.61
CA ARG A 94 22.90 26.59 7.76
C ARG A 94 21.61 26.13 8.44
N ASP A 95 20.50 26.12 7.71
CA ASP A 95 19.22 25.55 8.17
C ASP A 95 19.22 24.04 7.89
N PHE A 96 19.88 23.30 8.79
CA PHE A 96 20.07 21.87 8.63
C PHE A 96 18.79 21.05 8.83
N VAL A 97 17.81 21.59 9.58
CA VAL A 97 16.52 20.93 9.77
C VAL A 97 15.75 20.92 8.45
N ARG A 98 15.66 22.08 7.78
CA ARG A 98 15.04 22.17 6.46
C ARG A 98 15.82 21.42 5.40
N HIS A 99 17.15 21.52 5.41
CA HIS A 99 18.01 20.75 4.50
C HIS A 99 17.74 19.25 4.58
N GLN A 100 17.76 18.67 5.78
CA GLN A 100 17.49 17.25 5.97
C GLN A 100 16.08 16.86 5.55
N ARG A 101 15.06 17.68 5.86
CA ARG A 101 13.68 17.42 5.46
C ARG A 101 13.54 17.34 3.94
N VAL A 102 14.11 18.30 3.21
CA VAL A 102 14.02 18.34 1.74
C VAL A 102 14.83 17.20 1.10
N VAL A 103 16.03 16.91 1.60
CA VAL A 103 16.83 15.77 1.11
C VAL A 103 16.10 14.44 1.30
N LYS A 104 15.54 14.19 2.49
CA LYS A 104 14.74 12.98 2.77
C LYS A 104 13.49 12.92 1.88
N SER A 105 12.80 14.04 1.70
CA SER A 105 11.62 14.12 0.83
C SER A 105 11.95 13.78 -0.62
N LEU A 106 13.07 14.29 -1.15
CA LEU A 106 13.54 13.97 -2.50
C LEU A 106 13.94 12.50 -2.63
N TYR A 107 14.67 11.96 -1.65
CA TYR A 107 15.12 10.57 -1.71
C TYR A 107 13.95 9.58 -1.60
N PHE A 108 13.14 9.66 -0.54
CA PHE A 108 12.05 8.69 -0.34
C PHE A 108 10.86 8.97 -1.26
N GLY A 109 10.55 10.24 -1.52
CA GLY A 109 9.47 10.63 -2.40
C GLY A 109 9.85 10.50 -3.88
N ALA A 110 10.77 11.35 -4.35
CA ALA A 110 11.08 11.42 -5.78
C ALA A 110 11.84 10.20 -6.32
N ILE A 111 12.79 9.62 -5.56
CA ILE A 111 13.48 8.39 -6.01
C ILE A 111 12.68 7.15 -5.61
N GLY A 112 12.27 7.03 -4.35
CA GLY A 112 11.59 5.84 -3.85
C GLY A 112 10.22 5.60 -4.51
N ILE A 113 9.30 6.56 -4.43
CA ILE A 113 7.95 6.40 -4.99
C ILE A 113 8.01 6.34 -6.53
N ALA A 114 8.80 7.21 -7.18
CA ALA A 114 8.89 7.17 -8.64
C ALA A 114 9.58 5.90 -9.14
N GLY A 115 10.60 5.41 -8.44
CA GLY A 115 11.24 4.12 -8.73
C GLY A 115 10.29 2.93 -8.58
N LEU A 116 9.40 2.95 -7.59
CA LEU A 116 8.33 1.95 -7.51
C LEU A 116 7.34 2.08 -8.68
N PHE A 117 7.03 3.30 -9.10
CA PHE A 117 6.14 3.55 -10.24
C PHE A 117 6.72 3.04 -11.57
N THR A 118 8.04 3.08 -11.75
CA THR A 118 8.69 2.53 -12.96
C THR A 118 8.69 1.00 -13.00
N LEU A 119 8.42 0.32 -11.88
CA LEU A 119 8.28 -1.14 -11.81
C LEU A 119 6.84 -1.62 -12.04
N LEU A 120 5.90 -0.72 -12.32
CA LEU A 120 4.55 -1.09 -12.72
C LEU A 120 4.56 -1.81 -14.08
N PRO A 121 3.70 -2.83 -14.30
CA PRO A 121 3.56 -3.50 -15.59
C PRO A 121 3.30 -2.50 -16.73
N GLY A 122 3.89 -2.76 -17.89
CA GLY A 122 3.85 -1.85 -19.03
C GLY A 122 4.84 -0.69 -18.94
N ARG A 123 5.83 -0.75 -18.04
CA ARG A 123 6.98 0.17 -17.99
C ARG A 123 8.27 -0.54 -18.36
N ILE A 124 9.18 0.18 -19.00
CA ILE A 124 10.48 -0.36 -19.43
C ILE A 124 11.26 -1.00 -18.27
N MET A 125 11.31 -0.37 -17.09
CA MET A 125 12.03 -0.94 -15.95
C MET A 125 11.38 -2.19 -15.38
N HIS A 126 10.06 -2.36 -15.54
CA HIS A 126 9.37 -3.62 -15.21
C HIS A 126 9.86 -4.73 -16.13
N GLU A 127 9.91 -4.49 -17.45
CA GLU A 127 10.39 -5.48 -18.42
C GLU A 127 11.85 -5.85 -18.16
N VAL A 128 12.69 -4.87 -17.82
CA VAL A 128 14.10 -5.09 -17.47
C VAL A 128 14.26 -5.99 -16.25
N VAL A 129 13.47 -5.76 -15.20
CA VAL A 129 13.58 -6.48 -13.93
C VAL A 129 12.90 -7.85 -13.99
N PHE A 130 11.70 -7.92 -14.55
CA PHE A 130 10.81 -9.10 -14.49
C PHE A 130 10.84 -9.98 -15.76
N ALA A 131 11.47 -9.53 -16.86
CA ALA A 131 11.63 -10.21 -18.16
C ALA A 131 10.31 -10.55 -18.92
N PRO A 132 10.30 -10.53 -20.28
CA PRO A 132 9.14 -10.97 -21.04
C PRO A 132 8.97 -12.49 -20.86
N GLY A 133 7.83 -12.93 -20.33
CA GLY A 133 7.42 -14.34 -20.36
C GLY A 133 7.17 -15.06 -19.03
N ARG A 134 7.14 -14.39 -17.86
CA ARG A 134 6.68 -15.03 -16.60
C ARG A 134 5.74 -14.20 -15.72
N ALA A 135 5.36 -13.02 -16.16
CA ALA A 135 4.24 -12.28 -15.58
C ALA A 135 3.71 -11.37 -16.68
N ASP A 136 2.72 -11.85 -17.44
CA ASP A 136 1.91 -11.02 -18.34
C ASP A 136 0.96 -10.18 -17.45
N GLY A 137 1.60 -9.33 -16.63
CA GLY A 137 1.33 -9.22 -15.21
C GLY A 137 0.05 -8.47 -14.87
N ALA A 138 -0.48 -8.79 -13.68
CA ALA A 138 -1.46 -8.05 -12.90
C ALA A 138 -1.96 -6.75 -13.58
N PRO A 139 -3.26 -6.64 -13.91
CA PRO A 139 -3.79 -5.42 -14.53
C PRO A 139 -3.26 -4.15 -13.85
N VAL A 140 -2.85 -3.13 -14.61
CA VAL A 140 -2.09 -1.98 -14.08
C VAL A 140 -2.80 -1.28 -12.90
N TRP A 141 -4.14 -1.35 -12.83
CA TRP A 141 -4.95 -0.80 -11.73
C TRP A 141 -4.76 -1.53 -10.38
N VAL A 142 -4.25 -2.75 -10.38
CA VAL A 142 -4.00 -3.56 -9.17
C VAL A 142 -2.97 -2.90 -8.26
N TRP A 143 -1.98 -2.19 -8.82
CA TRP A 143 -0.89 -1.60 -8.04
C TRP A 143 -1.29 -0.30 -7.34
N PRO A 144 -1.94 0.69 -7.99
CA PRO A 144 -2.56 1.80 -7.27
C PRO A 144 -3.54 1.32 -6.20
N LEU A 145 -4.32 0.27 -6.48
CA LEU A 145 -5.20 -0.35 -5.50
C LEU A 145 -4.42 -0.92 -4.32
N LEU A 146 -3.35 -1.69 -4.54
CA LEU A 146 -2.50 -2.24 -3.48
C LEU A 146 -1.90 -1.12 -2.62
N VAL A 147 -1.36 -0.08 -3.24
CA VAL A 147 -0.83 1.10 -2.52
C VAL A 147 -1.93 1.76 -1.69
N ALA A 148 -3.13 1.94 -2.25
CA ALA A 148 -4.27 2.51 -1.53
C ALA A 148 -4.72 1.63 -0.35
N LEU A 149 -4.74 0.30 -0.52
CA LEU A 149 -5.09 -0.66 0.54
C LEU A 149 -4.03 -0.70 1.65
N VAL A 150 -2.74 -0.65 1.30
CA VAL A 150 -1.64 -0.55 2.25
C VAL A 150 -1.73 0.78 3.02
N ALA A 151 -1.94 1.90 2.31
CA ALA A 151 -2.11 3.21 2.94
C ALA A 151 -3.32 3.25 3.86
N LEU A 152 -4.45 2.65 3.44
CA LEU A 152 -5.66 2.50 4.25
C LEU A 152 -5.38 1.65 5.48
N GLY A 153 -4.70 0.51 5.33
CA GLY A 153 -4.34 -0.37 6.44
C GLY A 153 -3.36 0.28 7.43
N ILE A 154 -2.38 1.05 6.94
CA ILE A 154 -1.48 1.85 7.78
C ILE A 154 -2.24 2.95 8.52
N SER A 155 -3.17 3.61 7.84
CA SER A 155 -4.06 4.60 8.48
C SER A 155 -4.90 3.95 9.59
N ARG A 156 -5.20 2.65 9.48
CA ARG A 156 -5.92 1.91 10.52
C ARG A 156 -5.10 1.54 11.75
N MET A 157 -3.78 1.62 11.68
CA MET A 157 -2.89 1.41 12.83
C MET A 157 -2.82 2.63 13.75
N ARG A 158 -3.46 3.75 13.39
CA ARG A 158 -3.55 4.94 14.23
C ARG A 158 -4.90 5.01 14.94
N ASP A 159 -4.86 5.45 16.19
CA ASP A 159 -6.04 5.74 16.99
C ASP A 159 -6.85 6.85 16.32
N ARG A 160 -8.17 6.66 16.27
CA ARG A 160 -9.07 7.60 15.58
C ARG A 160 -10.47 7.55 16.16
N GLU A 161 -11.12 8.71 16.12
CA GLU A 161 -12.53 8.85 16.47
C GLU A 161 -13.37 8.87 15.20
N MET A 162 -14.40 8.03 15.13
CA MET A 162 -15.27 7.97 13.97
C MET A 162 -16.69 7.56 14.32
N PRO A 163 -17.68 7.94 13.48
CA PRO A 163 -19.03 7.42 13.63
C PRO A 163 -19.07 5.92 13.28
N VAL A 164 -19.92 5.17 13.97
CA VAL A 164 -20.04 3.71 13.84
C VAL A 164 -20.29 3.24 12.40
N TRP A 165 -21.09 3.98 11.61
CA TRP A 165 -21.37 3.59 10.23
C TRP A 165 -20.10 3.58 9.35
N ARG A 166 -19.17 4.53 9.53
CA ARG A 166 -17.90 4.56 8.78
C ARG A 166 -16.98 3.42 9.16
N LEU A 167 -17.05 2.95 10.40
CA LEU A 167 -16.29 1.81 10.88
C LEU A 167 -16.73 0.52 10.16
N LEU A 168 -18.04 0.36 9.96
CA LEU A 168 -18.64 -0.83 9.35
C LEU A 168 -18.61 -0.84 7.82
N LEU A 169 -18.38 0.29 7.15
CA LEU A 169 -18.38 0.38 5.68
C LEU A 169 -17.44 -0.63 5.00
N LEU A 170 -16.15 -0.63 5.37
CA LEU A 170 -15.18 -1.50 4.68
C LEU A 170 -15.46 -2.99 4.95
N PRO A 171 -15.65 -3.45 6.21
CA PRO A 171 -15.96 -4.86 6.43
C PRO A 171 -17.27 -5.28 5.75
N ALA A 172 -18.31 -4.44 5.77
CA ALA A 172 -19.56 -4.71 5.06
C ALA A 172 -19.31 -4.88 3.56
N PHE A 173 -18.57 -3.95 2.94
CA PHE A 173 -18.18 -4.06 1.54
C PHE A 173 -17.44 -5.37 1.23
N LEU A 174 -16.45 -5.75 2.04
CA LEU A 174 -15.67 -6.97 1.84
C LEU A 174 -16.52 -8.24 1.98
N VAL A 175 -17.43 -8.29 2.96
CA VAL A 175 -18.37 -9.40 3.14
C VAL A 175 -19.32 -9.46 1.94
N SER A 176 -19.90 -8.32 1.53
CA SER A 176 -20.79 -8.25 0.36
C SER A 176 -20.12 -8.72 -0.92
N VAL A 177 -18.90 -8.25 -1.21
CA VAL A 177 -18.15 -8.72 -2.40
C VAL A 177 -17.92 -10.22 -2.32
N SER A 178 -17.64 -10.77 -1.13
CA SER A 178 -17.41 -12.21 -0.97
C SER A 178 -18.66 -13.06 -1.22
N VAL A 179 -19.83 -12.59 -0.76
CA VAL A 179 -21.11 -13.23 -1.07
C VAL A 179 -21.42 -13.14 -2.57
N LEU A 180 -21.20 -11.97 -3.18
CA LEU A 180 -21.43 -11.76 -4.61
C LEU A 180 -20.51 -12.65 -5.47
N THR A 181 -19.25 -12.85 -5.08
CA THR A 181 -18.34 -13.75 -5.80
C THR A 181 -18.87 -15.19 -5.85
N VAL A 182 -19.36 -15.73 -4.72
CA VAL A 182 -19.96 -17.08 -4.69
C VAL A 182 -21.26 -17.13 -5.49
N PHE A 183 -22.07 -16.06 -5.42
CA PHE A 183 -23.32 -15.97 -6.18
C PHE A 183 -23.10 -15.99 -7.69
N PHE A 184 -22.17 -15.17 -8.20
CA PHE A 184 -21.85 -15.09 -9.62
C PHE A 184 -20.97 -16.25 -10.12
N GLY A 185 -20.19 -16.87 -9.25
CA GLY A 185 -19.36 -18.04 -9.56
C GLY A 185 -20.13 -19.36 -9.66
N GLY A 186 -21.44 -19.34 -9.43
CA GLY A 186 -22.31 -20.53 -9.44
C GLY A 186 -22.48 -21.14 -8.05
N LEU A 187 -23.74 -21.32 -7.65
CA LEU A 187 -24.07 -21.88 -6.35
C LEU A 187 -23.86 -23.40 -6.34
N ASN A 188 -22.83 -23.84 -5.63
CA ASN A 188 -22.58 -25.24 -5.36
C ASN A 188 -22.43 -25.48 -3.84
N ALA A 189 -22.67 -26.72 -3.40
CA ALA A 189 -22.70 -27.07 -1.98
C ALA A 189 -21.36 -26.80 -1.29
N VAL A 190 -20.24 -27.05 -1.98
CA VAL A 190 -18.90 -26.92 -1.39
C VAL A 190 -18.51 -25.45 -1.21
N ALA A 191 -18.84 -24.58 -2.16
CA ALA A 191 -18.64 -23.13 -2.06
C ALA A 191 -19.52 -22.51 -0.97
N LEU A 192 -20.77 -22.98 -0.81
CA LEU A 192 -21.64 -22.56 0.30
C LEU A 192 -21.10 -23.03 1.66
N LEU A 193 -20.55 -24.23 1.74
CA LEU A 193 -19.87 -24.72 2.95
C LEU A 193 -18.63 -23.88 3.26
N ALA A 194 -17.79 -23.57 2.26
CA ALA A 194 -16.62 -22.71 2.43
C ALA A 194 -17.01 -21.28 2.89
N LEU A 195 -18.07 -20.72 2.30
CA LEU A 195 -18.62 -19.41 2.66
C LEU A 195 -19.14 -19.40 4.11
N THR A 196 -19.95 -20.39 4.48
CA THR A 196 -20.52 -20.48 5.85
C THR A 196 -19.43 -20.77 6.89
N ALA A 197 -18.52 -21.70 6.61
CA ALA A 197 -17.38 -21.98 7.48
C ALA A 197 -16.50 -20.74 7.67
N GLY A 198 -16.17 -20.03 6.59
CA GLY A 198 -15.41 -18.78 6.65
C GLY A 198 -16.10 -17.73 7.50
N MET A 199 -17.41 -17.51 7.31
CA MET A 199 -18.17 -16.53 8.10
C MET A 199 -18.18 -16.87 9.59
N VAL A 200 -18.45 -18.13 9.94
CA VAL A 200 -18.52 -18.59 11.33
C VAL A 200 -17.14 -18.50 12.00
N LEU A 201 -16.10 -19.09 11.39
CA LEU A 201 -14.75 -19.10 11.94
C LEU A 201 -14.19 -17.68 12.07
N GLY A 202 -14.37 -16.85 11.04
CA GLY A 202 -13.95 -15.46 11.05
C GLY A 202 -14.65 -14.65 12.14
N ALA A 203 -15.98 -14.75 12.23
CA ALA A 203 -16.74 -14.01 13.25
C ALA A 203 -16.36 -14.43 14.68
N MET A 204 -16.24 -15.75 14.92
CA MET A 204 -15.80 -16.29 16.20
C MET A 204 -14.41 -15.77 16.59
N ALA A 205 -13.43 -15.86 15.68
CA ALA A 205 -12.08 -15.34 15.92
C ALA A 205 -12.10 -13.82 16.17
N GLY A 206 -12.95 -13.08 15.46
CA GLY A 206 -13.02 -11.62 15.56
C GLY A 206 -13.58 -11.17 16.91
N TRP A 207 -14.64 -11.81 17.38
CA TRP A 207 -15.19 -11.56 18.71
C TRP A 207 -14.28 -12.05 19.83
N TRP A 208 -13.65 -13.21 19.65
CA TRP A 208 -12.73 -13.78 20.64
C TRP A 208 -11.51 -12.87 20.87
N THR A 209 -10.92 -12.35 19.78
CA THR A 209 -9.78 -11.42 19.86
C THR A 209 -10.12 -10.04 20.43
N MET A 210 -11.41 -9.72 20.58
CA MET A 210 -11.91 -8.45 21.12
C MET A 210 -12.68 -8.62 22.44
N ARG A 211 -12.62 -9.79 23.06
CA ARG A 211 -13.40 -10.11 24.27
C ARG A 211 -13.01 -9.25 25.48
N ASP A 212 -11.73 -8.88 25.55
CA ASP A 212 -11.13 -8.16 26.67
C ASP A 212 -10.91 -6.66 26.38
N VAL A 213 -11.36 -6.17 25.22
CA VAL A 213 -11.12 -4.78 24.79
C VAL A 213 -12.20 -3.84 25.33
N GLU A 214 -11.76 -2.77 25.99
CA GLU A 214 -12.66 -1.74 26.51
C GLU A 214 -13.19 -0.83 25.41
N VAL A 215 -14.52 -0.82 25.27
CA VAL A 215 -15.23 0.01 24.30
C VAL A 215 -15.45 1.40 24.86
N HIS A 216 -14.75 2.38 24.30
CA HIS A 216 -14.90 3.79 24.62
C HIS A 216 -15.89 4.44 23.64
N ARG A 217 -17.18 4.49 24.02
CA ARG A 217 -18.20 5.25 23.27
C ARG A 217 -18.14 6.72 23.66
N LEU A 218 -18.07 7.60 22.66
CA LEU A 218 -18.22 9.05 22.83
C LEU A 218 -19.68 9.46 22.60
N ALA A 219 -20.01 10.71 22.93
CA ALA A 219 -21.28 11.33 22.55
C ALA A 219 -21.48 11.30 21.02
N ASP A 220 -22.74 11.36 20.57
CA ASP A 220 -23.13 11.45 19.15
C ASP A 220 -22.78 10.24 18.25
N ASN A 221 -22.94 9.00 18.77
CA ASN A 221 -22.74 7.75 18.00
C ASN A 221 -21.32 7.60 17.42
N ARG A 222 -20.33 8.17 18.13
CA ARG A 222 -18.90 8.06 17.80
C ARG A 222 -18.21 7.07 18.73
N VAL A 223 -17.21 6.40 18.18
CA VAL A 223 -16.39 5.43 18.92
C VAL A 223 -14.92 5.79 18.73
N ARG A 224 -14.14 5.68 19.82
CA ARG A 224 -12.68 5.73 19.74
C ARG A 224 -12.19 4.34 19.39
N VAL A 225 -11.55 4.24 18.24
CA VAL A 225 -11.02 2.98 17.70
C VAL A 225 -9.52 3.00 17.89
N SER A 226 -9.01 2.08 18.72
CA SER A 226 -7.57 1.87 18.87
C SER A 226 -6.99 1.28 17.58
N GLY A 227 -5.79 1.72 17.23
CA GLY A 227 -5.05 1.20 16.09
C GLY A 227 -4.78 -0.29 16.20
N GLU A 228 -4.99 -1.04 15.13
CA GLU A 228 -4.77 -2.50 15.13
C GLU A 228 -4.06 -2.98 13.86
N PHE A 229 -3.07 -3.86 14.05
CA PHE A 229 -2.34 -4.49 12.94
C PHE A 229 -3.14 -5.60 12.25
N VAL A 230 -4.06 -6.25 12.97
CA VAL A 230 -4.87 -7.38 12.47
C VAL A 230 -5.67 -6.99 11.23
N SER A 231 -6.30 -5.81 11.23
CA SER A 231 -7.04 -5.30 10.07
C SER A 231 -6.15 -5.09 8.83
N LEU A 232 -4.90 -4.64 8.99
CA LEU A 232 -3.96 -4.49 7.87
C LEU A 232 -3.61 -5.86 7.28
N MET A 233 -3.26 -6.83 8.13
CA MET A 233 -2.98 -8.21 7.68
C MET A 233 -4.18 -8.83 6.98
N ALA A 234 -5.39 -8.67 7.54
CA ALA A 234 -6.62 -9.16 6.92
C ALA A 234 -6.83 -8.57 5.52
N ILE A 235 -6.68 -7.25 5.35
CA ILE A 235 -6.80 -6.58 4.04
C ILE A 235 -5.79 -7.15 3.04
N LEU A 236 -4.53 -7.33 3.44
CA LEU A 236 -3.48 -7.84 2.56
C LEU A 236 -3.69 -9.31 2.19
N VAL A 237 -4.15 -10.15 3.13
CA VAL A 237 -4.47 -11.56 2.86
C VAL A 237 -5.68 -11.69 1.93
N ILE A 238 -6.73 -10.89 2.15
CA ILE A 238 -7.91 -10.84 1.25
C ILE A 238 -7.47 -10.43 -0.16
N PHE A 239 -6.67 -9.37 -0.28
CA PHE A 239 -6.16 -8.91 -1.56
C PHE A 239 -5.30 -9.97 -2.25
N ALA A 240 -4.31 -10.55 -1.55
CA ALA A 240 -3.39 -11.53 -2.13
C ALA A 240 -4.10 -12.80 -2.59
N SER A 241 -5.06 -13.31 -1.81
CA SER A 241 -5.85 -14.49 -2.19
C SER A 241 -6.76 -14.21 -3.40
N ARG A 242 -7.47 -13.08 -3.41
CA ARG A 242 -8.30 -12.66 -4.56
C ARG A 242 -7.47 -12.45 -5.81
N PHE A 243 -6.31 -11.82 -5.68
CA PHE A 243 -5.40 -11.56 -6.78
C PHE A 243 -4.82 -12.87 -7.33
N ALA A 244 -4.39 -13.79 -6.46
CA ALA A 244 -3.92 -15.11 -6.86
C ALA A 244 -5.03 -15.92 -7.57
N ALA A 245 -6.27 -15.89 -7.08
CA ALA A 245 -7.40 -16.55 -7.74
C ALA A 245 -7.60 -16.03 -9.18
N GLY A 246 -7.64 -14.69 -9.34
CA GLY A 246 -7.79 -14.07 -10.66
C GLY A 246 -6.61 -14.34 -11.60
N MET A 247 -5.38 -14.44 -11.07
CA MET A 247 -4.20 -14.82 -11.86
C MET A 247 -4.25 -16.28 -12.33
N LEU A 248 -4.67 -17.20 -11.47
CA LEU A 248 -4.83 -18.60 -11.85
C LEU A 248 -5.90 -18.78 -12.94
N GLU A 249 -6.97 -17.99 -12.86
CA GLU A 249 -8.04 -17.98 -13.87
C GLU A 249 -7.53 -17.39 -15.19
N ALA A 250 -6.88 -16.23 -15.14
CA ALA A 250 -6.35 -15.54 -16.32
C ALA A 250 -5.26 -16.33 -17.05
N THR A 251 -4.50 -17.16 -16.33
CA THR A 251 -3.45 -18.00 -16.92
C THR A 251 -3.95 -19.38 -17.37
N GLY A 252 -5.23 -19.70 -17.16
CA GLY A 252 -5.78 -21.03 -17.46
C GLY A 252 -5.07 -22.14 -16.69
N SER A 253 -4.67 -21.87 -15.44
CA SER A 253 -3.89 -22.81 -14.64
C SER A 253 -4.73 -24.02 -14.23
N SER A 254 -4.21 -25.23 -14.49
CA SER A 254 -4.82 -26.49 -14.02
C SER A 254 -4.85 -26.63 -12.49
N LEU A 255 -4.18 -25.74 -11.75
CA LEU A 255 -4.27 -25.70 -10.29
C LEU A 255 -5.70 -25.44 -9.80
N GLN A 256 -6.54 -24.75 -10.57
CA GLN A 256 -7.94 -24.53 -10.20
C GLN A 256 -8.79 -25.80 -10.27
N GLU A 257 -8.35 -26.81 -11.03
CA GLU A 257 -9.05 -28.09 -11.17
C GLU A 257 -8.77 -29.02 -9.98
N LEU A 258 -7.77 -28.71 -9.16
CA LEU A 258 -7.45 -29.50 -7.99
C LEU A 258 -8.54 -29.34 -6.91
N PRO A 259 -9.02 -30.46 -6.33
CA PRO A 259 -10.08 -30.41 -5.33
C PRO A 259 -9.64 -29.60 -4.11
N GLY A 260 -10.47 -28.65 -3.68
CA GLY A 260 -10.21 -27.80 -2.52
C GLY A 260 -9.51 -26.47 -2.82
N VAL A 261 -8.92 -26.29 -4.01
CA VAL A 261 -8.20 -25.05 -4.34
C VAL A 261 -9.17 -23.89 -4.58
N ALA A 262 -10.24 -24.09 -5.35
CA ALA A 262 -11.26 -23.08 -5.58
C ALA A 262 -11.94 -22.67 -4.26
N GLU A 263 -12.23 -23.65 -3.41
CA GLU A 263 -12.83 -23.47 -2.09
C GLU A 263 -11.93 -22.66 -1.16
N LEU A 264 -10.61 -22.88 -1.22
CA LEU A 264 -9.64 -22.11 -0.43
C LEU A 264 -9.68 -20.61 -0.79
N PHE A 265 -9.83 -20.30 -2.08
CA PHE A 265 -9.96 -18.92 -2.57
C PHE A 265 -11.31 -18.27 -2.23
N VAL A 266 -12.32 -19.05 -1.85
CA VAL A 266 -13.56 -18.55 -1.22
C VAL A 266 -13.38 -18.38 0.29
N LEU A 267 -12.88 -19.42 0.96
CA LEU A 267 -12.77 -19.51 2.42
C LEU A 267 -11.88 -18.40 2.99
N ILE A 268 -10.67 -18.20 2.44
CA ILE A 268 -9.70 -17.24 2.99
C ILE A 268 -10.25 -15.81 2.98
N PRO A 269 -10.70 -15.23 1.85
CA PRO A 269 -11.26 -13.88 1.84
C PRO A 269 -12.46 -13.72 2.78
N VAL A 270 -13.36 -14.71 2.81
CA VAL A 270 -14.57 -14.68 3.63
C VAL A 270 -14.21 -14.68 5.12
N LEU A 271 -13.28 -15.55 5.54
CA LEU A 271 -12.83 -15.65 6.92
C LEU A 271 -12.27 -14.32 7.41
N PHE A 272 -11.37 -13.70 6.65
CA PHE A 272 -10.77 -12.43 7.05
C PHE A 272 -11.75 -11.26 6.96
N ALA A 273 -12.69 -11.27 6.01
CA ALA A 273 -13.75 -10.25 5.94
C ALA A 273 -14.70 -10.35 7.15
N ALA A 274 -15.09 -11.56 7.55
CA ALA A 274 -15.92 -11.81 8.72
C ALA A 274 -15.18 -11.50 10.03
N LEU A 275 -13.90 -11.83 10.13
CA LEU A 275 -13.01 -11.42 11.23
C LEU A 275 -13.03 -9.90 11.41
N MET A 276 -12.82 -9.15 10.33
CA MET A 276 -12.83 -7.69 10.37
C MET A 276 -14.21 -7.13 10.76
N ALA A 277 -15.29 -7.72 10.24
CA ALA A 277 -16.65 -7.30 10.57
C ALA A 277 -16.97 -7.53 12.06
N ALA A 278 -16.63 -8.70 12.60
CA ALA A 278 -16.84 -9.01 14.01
C ALA A 278 -16.01 -8.12 14.94
N ARG A 279 -14.76 -7.81 14.58
CA ARG A 279 -13.92 -6.85 15.34
C ARG A 279 -14.52 -5.44 15.31
N ALA A 280 -14.95 -4.97 14.14
CA ALA A 280 -15.59 -3.67 13.98
C ALA A 280 -16.89 -3.56 14.79
N LEU A 281 -17.71 -4.62 14.81
CA LEU A 281 -18.89 -4.70 15.66
C LEU A 281 -18.54 -4.71 17.16
N ALA A 282 -17.49 -5.43 17.56
CA ALA A 282 -17.02 -5.43 18.94
C ALA A 282 -16.58 -4.03 19.40
N GLN A 283 -15.86 -3.29 18.55
CA GLN A 283 -15.49 -1.89 18.80
C GLN A 283 -16.69 -0.95 18.83
N ALA A 284 -17.75 -1.27 18.08
CA ALA A 284 -19.03 -0.58 18.18
C ALA A 284 -19.80 -0.94 19.45
N GLY A 285 -19.34 -1.87 20.28
CA GLY A 285 -19.98 -2.32 21.52
C GLY A 285 -20.87 -3.56 21.37
N PHE A 286 -20.86 -4.22 20.22
CA PHE A 286 -21.55 -5.48 19.98
C PHE A 286 -20.56 -6.64 19.97
N ASN A 287 -20.35 -7.28 21.12
CA ASN A 287 -19.56 -8.51 21.23
C ASN A 287 -20.32 -9.53 22.12
N PRO A 288 -20.83 -10.64 21.54
CA PRO A 288 -21.58 -11.64 22.30
C PRO A 288 -20.72 -12.40 23.31
N LEU A 289 -19.38 -12.41 23.15
CA LEU A 289 -18.44 -13.07 24.05
C LEU A 289 -17.94 -12.15 25.18
N ARG A 290 -18.44 -10.92 25.26
CA ARG A 290 -18.03 -9.98 26.31
C ARG A 290 -18.65 -10.39 27.64
N PHE A 291 -17.82 -10.83 28.57
CA PHE A 291 -18.24 -11.00 29.95
C PHE A 291 -18.53 -9.62 30.55
N LYS A 292 -19.75 -9.39 31.02
CA LYS A 292 -20.07 -8.24 31.87
C LYS A 292 -19.30 -8.42 33.18
N VAL A 293 -18.07 -7.94 33.25
CA VAL A 293 -17.44 -7.68 34.55
C VAL A 293 -18.25 -6.55 35.16
N ARG A 294 -19.02 -6.93 36.18
CA ARG A 294 -19.85 -6.06 37.02
C ARG A 294 -19.04 -4.79 37.33
N GLN A 295 -19.56 -3.63 36.94
CA GLN A 295 -19.02 -2.35 37.41
C GLN A 295 -19.06 -2.40 38.93
N LEU A 296 -17.90 -2.47 39.58
CA LEU A 296 -17.75 -1.93 40.91
C LEU A 296 -17.97 -0.43 40.74
N THR A 297 -19.20 0.00 40.99
CA THR A 297 -19.53 1.40 41.19
C THR A 297 -18.63 1.90 42.31
N SER A 298 -17.59 2.66 41.96
CA SER A 298 -17.03 3.61 42.90
C SER A 298 -18.11 4.68 43.10
N GLU A 299 -18.96 4.45 44.09
CA GLU A 299 -19.66 5.52 44.77
C GLU A 299 -18.61 6.47 45.32
N THR A 300 -18.23 7.47 44.54
CA THR A 300 -17.75 8.74 45.06
C THR A 300 -18.94 9.69 45.07
N GLN A 301 -19.80 9.49 46.06
CA GLN A 301 -20.60 10.55 46.66
C GLN A 301 -20.06 10.78 48.08
N CYS A 302 -19.16 11.76 48.21
CA CYS A 302 -19.08 12.77 49.27
C CYS A 302 -17.83 13.63 49.02
#